data_AF-A0A349WGE2-F1
#
_entry.id   AF-A0A349WGE2-F1
#
_cell.length_a   1.000
_cell.length_b   1.000
_cell.length_c   1.000
_cell.angle_alpha   90.00
_cell.angle_beta   90.00
_cell.angle_gamma   90.00
#
_symmetry.space_group_name_H-M   'P 1'
#
loop_
_entity.id
_entity.type
_entity.pdbx_description
1 polymer ?
#
loop_
_entity_poly.entity_id
_entity_poly.type
_entity_poly.pdbx_seq_one_letter_code
_entity_poly.pdbx_strand_id
1 'polypeptide(L)'
;MSLSKKERRLTIWIGIAIGVACSSMLVRYAFNQKEIKAKERPGNYNSGRTAADQKAFPPLPFEAQKALPHGIVVFHDYNQSMLNGSENSSSWVVETTGNFRSERLFVLVEKNIHSGSIDYFRASEIYLLLQPKKNAAQLEFYLDESTQRVIGKNSKTHEFIIQIKDIKPVEIRKTLQLFRKNSSLIA
;
A
#
# COMPACT_ATOMS: atom_id res chain seq x y z
N MET A 1 -26.67 28.36 -48.31
CA MET A 1 -25.96 29.29 -47.42
C MET A 1 -24.75 28.58 -46.84
N SER A 2 -23.53 28.96 -47.23
CA SER A 2 -22.29 28.40 -46.65
C SER A 2 -21.70 29.39 -45.65
N LEU A 3 -21.36 28.92 -44.45
CA LEU A 3 -20.65 29.70 -43.44
C LEU A 3 -19.35 30.28 -44.00
N SER A 4 -19.07 31.55 -43.73
CA SER A 4 -17.81 32.19 -44.10
C SER A 4 -16.64 31.55 -43.34
N LYS A 5 -15.42 31.69 -43.87
CA LYS A 5 -14.20 31.17 -43.21
C LYS A 5 -14.05 31.67 -41.76
N LYS A 6 -14.48 32.90 -41.46
CA LYS A 6 -14.43 33.48 -40.10
C LYS A 6 -15.44 32.82 -39.18
N GLU A 7 -16.68 32.64 -39.65
CA GLU A 7 -17.74 31.99 -38.88
C GLU A 7 -17.39 30.53 -38.57
N ARG A 8 -16.87 29.79 -39.56
CA ARG A 8 -16.40 28.41 -39.35
C ARG A 8 -15.31 28.33 -38.27
N ARG A 9 -14.35 29.27 -38.28
CA ARG A 9 -13.26 29.31 -37.29
C ARG A 9 -13.78 29.63 -35.89
N LEU A 10 -14.76 30.54 -35.79
CA LEU A 10 -15.40 30.88 -34.53
C LEU A 10 -16.18 29.68 -33.95
N THR A 11 -16.96 28.98 -34.78
CA THR A 11 -17.71 27.78 -34.36
C THR A 11 -16.78 26.68 -33.86
N ILE A 12 -15.64 26.44 -34.53
CA ILE A 12 -14.64 25.47 -34.07
C ILE A 12 -14.09 25.87 -32.69
N TRP A 13 -13.72 27.13 -32.50
CA TRP A 13 -13.21 27.61 -31.21
C TRP A 13 -14.23 27.49 -30.08
N ILE A 14 -15.50 27.81 -30.35
CA ILE A 14 -16.58 27.63 -29.39
C ILE A 14 -16.73 26.14 -29.03
N GLY A 15 -16.74 25.26 -30.02
CA GLY A 15 -16.80 23.81 -29.80
C GLY A 15 -15.64 23.29 -28.95
N ILE A 16 -14.41 23.75 -29.23
CA ILE A 16 -13.22 23.40 -28.43
C ILE A 16 -13.36 23.93 -26.99
N ALA A 17 -13.76 25.20 -26.82
CA ALA A 17 -13.91 25.81 -25.51
C ALA A 17 -14.94 25.07 -24.64
N ILE A 18 -16.10 24.73 -25.23
CA ILE A 18 -17.14 23.91 -24.57
C ILE A 18 -16.58 22.52 -24.23
N GLY A 19 -15.92 21.86 -25.18
CA GLY A 19 -15.33 20.54 -24.97
C GLY A 19 -14.32 20.52 -23.82
N VAL A 20 -13.43 21.51 -23.74
CA VAL A 20 -12.44 21.66 -22.66
C VAL A 20 -13.13 21.97 -21.33
N ALA A 21 -14.11 22.87 -21.31
CA ALA A 21 -14.83 23.23 -20.09
C ALA A 21 -15.61 22.03 -19.51
N CYS A 22 -16.39 21.33 -20.34
CA CYS A 22 -17.13 20.14 -19.94
C CYS A 22 -16.20 19.02 -19.47
N SER A 23 -15.11 18.74 -20.20
CA SER A 23 -14.14 17.71 -19.81
C SER A 23 -13.47 18.04 -18.48
N SER A 24 -13.06 19.30 -18.28
CA SER A 24 -12.45 19.75 -17.03
C SER A 24 -13.41 19.66 -15.84
N MET A 25 -14.68 19.98 -16.06
CA MET A 25 -15.73 19.86 -15.05
C MET A 25 -15.96 18.40 -14.65
N LEU A 26 -16.03 17.47 -15.62
CA LEU A 26 -16.17 16.03 -15.36
C LEU A 26 -14.99 15.48 -14.57
N VAL A 27 -13.76 15.89 -14.92
CA VAL A 27 -12.55 15.50 -14.19
C VAL A 27 -12.59 15.99 -12.75
N ARG A 28 -12.94 17.26 -12.52
CA ARG A 28 -13.10 17.82 -11.16
C ARG A 28 -14.17 17.10 -10.36
N TYR A 29 -15.32 16.80 -10.98
CA TYR A 29 -16.39 16.04 -10.35
C TYR A 29 -15.92 14.64 -9.95
N ALA A 30 -15.22 13.94 -10.84
CA ALA A 30 -14.68 12.61 -10.57
C ALA A 30 -13.66 12.63 -9.41
N PHE A 31 -12.80 13.65 -9.32
CA PHE A 31 -11.88 13.82 -8.20
C PHE A 31 -12.63 14.09 -6.88
N ASN A 32 -13.61 14.99 -6.88
CA ASN A 32 -14.41 15.28 -5.69
C ASN A 32 -15.16 14.03 -5.18
N GLN A 33 -15.79 13.27 -6.08
CA GLN A 33 -16.45 12.01 -5.74
C GLN A 33 -15.48 10.97 -5.16
N LYS A 34 -14.25 10.88 -5.70
CA LYS A 34 -13.21 10.01 -5.14
C LYS A 34 -12.81 10.45 -3.73
N GLU A 35 -12.68 11.74 -3.48
CA GLU A 35 -12.31 12.29 -2.18
C GLU A 35 -13.39 12.00 -1.12
N ILE A 36 -14.66 12.23 -1.46
CA ILE A 36 -15.80 11.92 -0.57
C ILE A 36 -15.81 10.44 -0.22
N LYS A 37 -15.71 9.56 -1.23
CA LYS A 37 -15.65 8.11 -1.01
C LYS A 37 -14.45 7.68 -0.18
N ALA A 38 -13.31 8.35 -0.31
CA ALA A 38 -12.13 8.07 0.52
C ALA A 38 -12.35 8.50 1.98
N LYS A 39 -12.98 9.65 2.22
CA LYS A 39 -13.32 10.13 3.56
C LYS A 39 -14.35 9.24 4.27
N GLU A 40 -15.30 8.68 3.54
CA GLU A 40 -16.32 7.78 4.10
C GLU A 40 -15.85 6.32 4.18
N ARG A 41 -14.69 6.00 3.59
CA ARG A 41 -14.17 4.63 3.56
C ARG A 41 -13.84 4.17 5.00
N PRO A 42 -14.32 2.99 5.41
CA PRO A 42 -13.84 2.36 6.64
C PRO A 42 -12.33 2.21 6.62
N GLY A 43 -11.68 2.39 7.76
CA GLY A 43 -10.24 2.42 7.90
C GLY A 43 -9.64 3.82 7.83
N ASN A 44 -10.41 4.86 7.47
CA ASN A 44 -9.93 6.23 7.66
C ASN A 44 -9.57 6.45 9.15
N TYR A 45 -8.62 7.34 9.43
CA TYR A 45 -8.11 7.55 10.80
C TYR A 45 -9.17 7.97 11.82
N ASN A 46 -10.27 8.58 11.37
CA ASN A 46 -11.37 9.03 12.22
C ASN A 46 -12.46 7.96 12.43
N SER A 47 -12.47 6.89 11.62
CA SER A 47 -13.52 5.87 11.62
C SER A 47 -13.43 4.92 12.82
N GLY A 48 -12.22 4.79 13.38
CA GLY A 48 -11.93 3.86 14.47
C GLY A 48 -12.13 2.38 14.11
N ARG A 49 -12.41 2.04 12.84
CA ARG A 49 -12.64 0.66 12.37
C ARG A 49 -11.82 0.35 11.13
N THR A 50 -11.18 -0.81 11.10
CA THR A 50 -10.31 -1.25 9.99
C THR A 50 -11.11 -1.42 8.69
N ALA A 51 -10.45 -1.22 7.54
CA ALA A 51 -11.11 -1.33 6.24
C ALA A 51 -11.51 -2.76 5.88
N ALA A 52 -10.68 -3.75 6.23
CA ALA A 52 -10.86 -5.12 5.79
C ALA A 52 -11.84 -5.92 6.67
N ASP A 53 -11.69 -5.85 7.99
CA ASP A 53 -12.45 -6.68 8.94
C ASP A 53 -13.33 -5.88 9.92
N GLN A 54 -13.43 -4.55 9.74
CA GLN A 54 -14.28 -3.66 10.56
C GLN A 54 -13.99 -3.72 12.07
N LYS A 55 -12.82 -4.23 12.45
CA LYS A 55 -12.38 -4.29 13.85
C LYS A 55 -12.05 -2.91 14.35
N ALA A 56 -12.36 -2.67 15.62
CA ALA A 56 -11.94 -1.44 16.28
C ALA A 56 -10.41 -1.38 16.33
N PHE A 57 -9.83 -0.22 16.01
CA PHE A 57 -8.39 0.01 16.12
C PHE A 57 -8.12 1.28 16.95
N PRO A 58 -7.05 1.30 17.74
CA PRO A 58 -6.63 2.50 18.47
C PRO A 58 -6.13 3.56 17.47
N PRO A 59 -6.25 4.86 17.78
CA PRO A 59 -5.80 5.90 16.86
C PRO A 59 -4.33 5.70 16.46
N LEU A 60 -4.07 5.81 15.16
CA LEU A 60 -2.71 5.74 14.63
C LEU A 60 -1.87 6.87 15.25
N PRO A 61 -0.59 6.66 15.61
CA PRO A 61 0.26 7.71 16.18
C PRO A 61 0.31 8.95 15.30
N PHE A 62 0.36 10.13 15.90
CA PHE A 62 0.29 11.40 15.17
C PHE A 62 1.41 11.55 14.14
N GLU A 63 2.62 11.10 14.49
CA GLU A 63 3.78 11.08 13.62
C GLU A 63 3.53 10.22 12.38
N ALA A 64 2.90 9.07 12.55
CA ALA A 64 2.54 8.17 11.45
C ALA A 64 1.40 8.72 10.59
N GLN A 65 0.42 9.40 11.19
CA GLN A 65 -0.62 10.11 10.43
C GLN A 65 -0.03 11.23 9.56
N LYS A 66 1.00 11.93 10.07
CA LYS A 66 1.71 12.98 9.33
C LYS A 66 2.57 12.40 8.21
N ALA A 67 3.22 11.26 8.45
CA ALA A 67 4.05 10.58 7.45
C ALA A 67 3.21 9.92 6.34
N LEU A 68 2.02 9.40 6.69
CA LEU A 68 1.08 8.74 5.79
C LEU A 68 -0.25 9.51 5.77
N PRO A 69 -0.28 10.72 5.19
CA PRO A 69 -1.49 11.53 5.18
C PRO A 69 -2.60 10.82 4.41
N HIS A 70 -3.83 10.92 4.91
CA HIS A 70 -5.03 10.33 4.32
C HIS A 70 -5.00 8.80 4.14
N GLY A 71 -4.05 8.10 4.78
CA GLY A 71 -3.96 6.66 4.72
C GLY A 71 -5.22 5.95 5.25
N ILE A 72 -5.40 4.72 4.81
CA ILE A 72 -6.50 3.86 5.23
C ILE A 72 -5.92 2.68 6.02
N VAL A 73 -6.28 2.58 7.28
CA VAL A 73 -5.96 1.44 8.15
C VAL A 73 -6.74 0.21 7.67
N VAL A 74 -6.03 -0.72 7.03
CA VAL A 74 -6.60 -1.95 6.47
C VAL A 74 -6.72 -3.03 7.53
N PHE A 75 -5.66 -3.20 8.34
CA PHE A 75 -5.60 -4.16 9.44
C PHE A 75 -4.93 -3.53 10.65
N HIS A 76 -5.23 -4.07 11.82
CA HIS A 76 -4.61 -3.70 13.09
C HIS A 76 -4.42 -4.96 13.94
N ASP A 77 -3.32 -5.00 14.70
CA ASP A 77 -3.08 -6.03 15.71
C ASP A 77 -2.27 -5.49 16.90
N TYR A 78 -2.48 -6.10 18.07
CA TYR A 78 -1.78 -5.81 19.32
C TYR A 78 -0.77 -6.90 19.67
N ASN A 79 0.25 -6.52 20.44
CA ASN A 79 1.24 -7.40 21.06
C ASN A 79 2.06 -8.22 20.05
N GLN A 80 2.32 -7.64 18.87
CA GLN A 80 3.13 -8.28 17.84
C GLN A 80 4.15 -7.32 17.24
N SER A 81 5.42 -7.61 17.52
CA SER A 81 6.56 -6.93 16.88
C SER A 81 7.15 -7.79 15.77
N MET A 82 7.53 -7.12 14.69
CA MET A 82 8.22 -7.66 13.52
C MET A 82 9.70 -7.89 13.77
N LEU A 83 10.33 -7.03 14.58
CA LEU A 83 11.75 -7.11 14.90
C LEU A 83 11.97 -8.03 16.11
N ASN A 84 11.29 -7.75 17.23
CA ASN A 84 11.53 -8.38 18.52
C ASN A 84 10.28 -9.06 19.07
N GLY A 85 10.19 -10.39 18.88
CA GLY A 85 8.97 -11.14 19.16
C GLY A 85 8.44 -11.14 20.61
N SER A 86 9.21 -10.61 21.57
CA SER A 86 8.86 -10.48 22.99
C SER A 86 8.36 -9.10 23.40
N GLU A 87 8.42 -8.10 22.51
CA GLU A 87 8.04 -6.73 22.85
C GLU A 87 6.58 -6.44 22.52
N ASN A 88 5.84 -5.93 23.51
CA ASN A 88 4.50 -5.44 23.30
C ASN A 88 4.55 -4.21 22.38
N SER A 89 3.95 -4.36 21.21
CA SER A 89 3.88 -3.34 20.17
C SER A 89 2.49 -3.34 19.56
N SER A 90 2.09 -2.21 19.01
CA SER A 90 0.85 -2.08 18.25
C SER A 90 1.21 -1.88 16.78
N SER A 91 0.55 -2.63 15.92
CA SER A 91 0.89 -2.70 14.51
C SER A 91 -0.33 -2.41 13.64
N TRP A 92 -0.18 -1.47 12.71
CA TRP A 92 -1.23 -1.08 11.76
C TRP A 92 -0.72 -1.29 10.33
N VAL A 93 -1.56 -1.87 9.48
CA VAL A 93 -1.28 -1.92 8.04
C VAL A 93 -2.07 -0.82 7.38
N VAL A 94 -1.36 0.15 6.81
CA VAL A 94 -1.92 1.35 6.21
C VAL A 94 -1.75 1.29 4.70
N GLU A 95 -2.87 1.35 3.97
CA GLU A 95 -2.89 1.60 2.53
C GLU A 95 -2.62 3.09 2.31
N THR A 96 -1.56 3.42 1.57
CA THR A 96 -1.29 4.80 1.16
C THR A 96 -2.29 5.23 0.10
N THR A 97 -2.72 6.49 0.19
CA THR A 97 -3.57 7.10 -0.84
C THR A 97 -2.72 7.82 -1.87
N GLY A 98 -2.82 7.40 -3.12
CA GLY A 98 -2.30 8.10 -4.30
C GLY A 98 -3.41 8.39 -5.30
N ASN A 99 -3.15 9.30 -6.24
CA ASN A 99 -4.11 9.62 -7.31
C ASN A 99 -4.32 8.42 -8.23
N PHE A 100 -3.29 7.58 -8.35
CA PHE A 100 -3.28 6.39 -9.19
C PHE A 100 -3.17 5.12 -8.36
N ARG A 101 -3.78 4.04 -8.86
CA ARG A 101 -3.74 2.71 -8.21
C ARG A 101 -2.33 2.16 -8.09
N SER A 102 -1.43 2.54 -9.00
CA SER A 102 -0.01 2.15 -9.01
C SER A 102 0.82 2.79 -7.90
N GLU A 103 0.31 3.83 -7.24
CA GLU A 103 0.99 4.53 -6.13
C GLU A 103 0.58 3.97 -4.76
N ARG A 104 -0.35 3.00 -4.75
CA ARG A 104 -0.82 2.39 -3.51
C ARG A 104 0.23 1.43 -2.99
N LEU A 105 0.75 1.77 -1.82
CA LEU A 105 1.64 0.94 -1.04
C LEU A 105 0.89 0.51 0.22
N PHE A 106 1.20 -0.69 0.69
CA PHE A 106 0.79 -1.12 2.01
C PHE A 106 1.99 -1.00 2.93
N VAL A 107 1.86 -0.14 3.93
CA VAL A 107 2.91 0.15 4.91
C VAL A 107 2.47 -0.38 6.25
N LEU A 108 3.28 -1.26 6.83
CA LEU A 108 3.13 -1.69 8.20
C LEU A 108 3.81 -0.65 9.09
N VAL A 109 3.01 -0.02 9.95
CA VAL A 109 3.48 0.90 10.99
C VAL A 109 3.48 0.12 12.30
N GLU A 110 4.64 0.01 12.92
CA GLU A 110 4.81 -0.61 14.23
C GLU A 110 5.15 0.46 15.25
N LYS A 111 4.40 0.52 16.36
CA LYS A 111 4.74 1.34 17.51
C LYS A 111 5.15 0.44 18.67
N ASN A 112 6.38 0.64 19.13
CA ASN A 112 6.85 0.03 20.35
C ASN A 112 6.21 0.71 21.57
N ILE A 113 5.64 -0.06 22.49
CA ILE A 113 4.96 0.50 23.66
C ILE A 113 5.97 1.02 24.70
N HIS A 114 7.15 0.40 24.80
CA HIS A 114 8.16 0.74 25.81
C HIS A 114 9.06 1.89 25.37
N SER A 115 9.65 1.82 24.18
CA SER A 115 10.53 2.88 23.67
C SER A 115 9.76 4.06 23.07
N GLY A 116 8.49 3.84 22.70
CA GLY A 116 7.69 4.81 21.95
C GLY A 116 8.15 4.98 20.49
N SER A 117 9.14 4.22 20.02
CA SER A 117 9.64 4.29 18.64
C SER A 117 8.57 3.84 17.65
N ILE A 118 8.61 4.44 16.47
CA ILE A 118 7.71 4.11 15.36
C ILE A 118 8.57 3.66 14.19
N ASP A 119 8.35 2.42 13.77
CA ASP A 119 9.04 1.79 12.67
C ASP A 119 8.08 1.56 11.49
N TYR A 120 8.62 1.61 10.27
CA TYR A 120 7.85 1.49 9.04
C TYR A 120 8.42 0.37 8.17
N PHE A 121 7.56 -0.55 7.74
CA PHE A 121 7.92 -1.66 6.87
C PHE A 121 6.98 -1.74 5.67
N ARG A 122 7.42 -2.36 4.57
CA ARG A 122 6.49 -2.75 3.51
C ARG A 122 5.68 -3.96 3.97
N ALA A 123 4.35 -3.87 3.89
CA ALA A 123 3.46 -4.94 4.35
C ALA A 123 3.21 -6.00 3.28
N SER A 124 3.24 -5.62 2.00
CA SER A 124 2.95 -6.51 0.87
C SER A 124 4.19 -7.12 0.22
N GLU A 125 5.39 -6.74 0.65
CA GLU A 125 6.65 -7.09 -0.02
C GLU A 125 7.73 -7.44 1.00
N ILE A 126 8.44 -8.55 0.75
CA ILE A 126 9.64 -8.96 1.49
C ILE A 126 10.80 -9.05 0.49
N TYR A 127 11.93 -8.49 0.86
CA TYR A 127 13.18 -8.60 0.12
C TYR A 127 14.01 -9.73 0.74
N LEU A 128 14.46 -10.67 -0.08
CA LEU A 128 15.22 -11.84 0.36
C LEU A 128 16.48 -11.99 -0.49
N LEU A 129 17.62 -12.14 0.17
CA LEU A 129 18.85 -12.56 -0.47
C LEU A 129 18.99 -14.08 -0.34
N LEU A 130 19.34 -14.75 -1.43
CA LEU A 130 19.60 -16.20 -1.41
C LEU A 130 21.05 -16.49 -1.01
N GLN A 131 21.25 -17.63 -0.34
CA GLN A 131 22.59 -18.14 -0.05
C GLN A 131 23.41 -18.36 -1.34
N PRO A 132 24.75 -18.21 -1.29
CA PRO A 132 25.61 -18.52 -2.42
C PRO A 132 25.35 -19.96 -2.88
N LYS A 133 25.11 -20.16 -4.18
CA LYS A 133 24.73 -21.43 -4.86
C LYS A 133 23.25 -21.81 -4.84
N LYS A 134 22.37 -20.98 -4.27
CA LYS A 134 20.91 -21.16 -4.41
C LYS A 134 20.38 -20.39 -5.62
N ASN A 135 19.28 -20.85 -6.19
CA ASN A 135 18.69 -20.26 -7.40
C ASN A 135 17.19 -19.93 -7.23
N ALA A 136 16.63 -19.22 -8.20
CA ALA A 136 15.24 -18.79 -8.20
C ALA A 136 14.24 -19.97 -8.16
N ALA A 137 14.53 -21.08 -8.85
CA ALA A 137 13.65 -22.24 -8.87
C ALA A 137 13.52 -22.90 -7.48
N GLN A 138 14.61 -22.93 -6.71
CA GLN A 138 14.57 -23.42 -5.32
C GLN A 138 13.76 -22.50 -4.41
N LEU A 139 13.81 -21.19 -4.65
CA LEU A 139 12.99 -20.22 -3.93
C LEU A 139 11.51 -20.41 -4.30
N GLU A 140 11.16 -20.50 -5.58
CA GLU A 140 9.79 -20.70 -6.04
C GLU A 140 9.19 -22.01 -5.50
N PHE A 141 9.95 -23.11 -5.47
CA PHE A 141 9.50 -24.36 -4.86
C PHE A 141 9.24 -24.25 -3.34
N TYR A 142 9.95 -23.35 -2.67
CA TYR A 142 9.80 -23.13 -1.23
C TYR A 142 8.61 -22.21 -0.89
N LEU A 143 8.23 -21.32 -1.81
CA LEU A 143 7.11 -20.41 -1.61
C LEU A 143 5.78 -21.14 -1.79
N ASP A 144 4.80 -20.76 -0.98
CA ASP A 144 3.42 -21.17 -1.21
C ASP A 144 2.78 -20.23 -2.23
N GLU A 145 2.62 -20.68 -3.47
CA GLU A 145 2.04 -19.89 -4.57
C GLU A 145 0.65 -19.31 -4.25
N SER A 146 -0.10 -19.95 -3.34
CA SER A 146 -1.43 -19.48 -2.96
C SER A 146 -1.36 -18.18 -2.16
N THR A 147 -0.31 -17.98 -1.36
CA THR A 147 -0.14 -16.84 -0.44
C THR A 147 1.02 -15.91 -0.82
N GLN A 148 1.98 -16.40 -1.59
CA GLN A 148 3.25 -15.74 -1.87
C GLN A 148 3.62 -15.86 -3.35
N ARG A 149 4.37 -14.89 -3.88
CA ARG A 149 4.86 -14.93 -5.26
C ARG A 149 6.11 -14.09 -5.44
N VAL A 150 7.06 -14.55 -6.25
CA VAL A 150 8.16 -13.70 -6.74
C VAL A 150 7.61 -12.70 -7.76
N ILE A 151 7.78 -11.41 -7.51
CA ILE A 151 7.36 -10.33 -8.43
C ILE A 151 8.54 -9.67 -9.16
N GLY A 152 9.76 -9.93 -8.71
CA GLY A 152 10.95 -9.43 -9.38
C GLY A 152 12.22 -9.68 -8.58
N LYS A 153 13.31 -9.11 -9.08
CA LYS A 153 14.62 -9.12 -8.43
C LYS A 153 15.20 -7.71 -8.50
N ASN A 154 15.69 -7.21 -7.38
CA ASN A 154 16.36 -5.92 -7.33
C ASN A 154 17.66 -6.01 -8.14
N SER A 155 17.83 -5.12 -9.12
CA SER A 155 19.00 -5.14 -10.01
C SER A 155 20.30 -4.76 -9.31
N LYS A 156 20.24 -3.97 -8.23
CA LYS A 156 21.40 -3.49 -7.47
C LYS A 156 21.79 -4.42 -6.34
N THR A 157 20.82 -4.84 -5.53
CA THR A 157 21.08 -5.67 -4.34
C THR A 157 20.98 -7.16 -4.61
N HIS A 158 20.44 -7.55 -5.78
CA HIS A 158 20.16 -8.93 -6.16
C HIS A 158 19.17 -9.67 -5.24
N GLU A 159 18.47 -8.96 -4.37
CA GLU A 159 17.40 -9.51 -3.55
C GLU A 159 16.18 -9.84 -4.41
N PHE A 160 15.57 -10.99 -4.17
CA PHE A 160 14.27 -11.34 -4.70
C PHE A 160 13.19 -10.58 -3.96
N ILE A 161 12.22 -10.06 -4.70
CA ILE A 161 11.08 -9.33 -4.17
C ILE A 161 9.90 -10.28 -4.14
N ILE A 162 9.50 -10.67 -2.94
CA ILE A 162 8.39 -11.59 -2.69
C ILE A 162 7.17 -10.78 -2.29
N GLN A 163 6.10 -10.91 -3.06
CA GLN A 163 4.80 -10.38 -2.71
C GLN A 163 4.09 -11.31 -1.73
N ILE A 164 3.57 -10.75 -0.64
CA ILE A 164 2.65 -11.43 0.27
C ILE A 164 1.23 -10.99 -0.05
N LYS A 165 0.32 -11.95 -0.25
CA LYS A 165 -1.09 -11.66 -0.55
C LYS A 165 -1.92 -11.36 0.70
N ASP A 166 -1.71 -12.09 1.80
CA ASP A 166 -2.31 -11.75 3.10
C ASP A 166 -1.37 -10.84 3.89
N ILE A 167 -1.70 -9.55 3.90
CA ILE A 167 -0.91 -8.49 4.53
C ILE A 167 -1.31 -8.23 5.98
N LYS A 168 -2.04 -9.13 6.65
CA LYS A 168 -2.29 -9.00 8.09
C LYS A 168 -0.97 -9.02 8.86
N PRO A 169 -0.80 -8.21 9.91
CA PRO A 169 0.43 -8.17 10.71
C PRO A 169 0.95 -9.57 11.12
N VAL A 170 0.03 -10.44 11.57
CA VAL A 170 0.33 -11.82 11.99
C VAL A 170 0.93 -12.65 10.86
N GLU A 171 0.36 -12.58 9.67
CA GLU A 171 0.78 -13.39 8.53
C GLU A 171 2.11 -12.91 7.96
N ILE A 172 2.36 -11.59 7.97
CA ILE A 172 3.67 -11.04 7.62
C ILE A 172 4.72 -11.53 8.62
N ARG A 173 4.43 -11.48 9.92
CA ARG A 173 5.34 -11.98 10.98
C ARG A 173 5.64 -13.47 10.82
N LYS A 174 4.61 -14.30 10.61
CA LYS A 174 4.78 -15.75 10.37
C LYS A 174 5.66 -16.01 9.15
N THR A 175 5.42 -15.28 8.06
CA THR A 175 6.19 -15.39 6.83
C THR A 175 7.67 -15.02 7.06
N LEU A 176 7.93 -13.92 7.78
CA LEU A 176 9.30 -13.56 8.14
C LEU A 176 9.98 -14.60 9.05
N GLN A 177 9.26 -15.17 10.02
CA GLN A 177 9.80 -16.23 10.87
C GLN A 177 10.10 -17.50 10.09
N LEU A 178 9.24 -17.87 9.14
CA LEU A 178 9.45 -18.99 8.24
C LEU A 178 10.73 -18.79 7.42
N PHE A 179 10.94 -17.59 6.89
CA PHE A 179 12.14 -17.21 6.14
C PHE A 179 13.40 -17.22 7.02
N ARG A 180 13.35 -16.64 8.22
CA ARG A 180 14.47 -16.64 9.18
C ARG A 180 14.90 -18.06 9.60
N LYS A 181 13.95 -19.00 9.71
CA LYS A 181 14.25 -20.40 10.06
C LYS A 181 14.97 -21.15 8.94
N ASN A 182 14.78 -20.74 7.68
CA ASN A 182 15.41 -21.41 6.54
C ASN A 182 16.71 -20.71 6.11
N SER A 183 17.67 -20.65 7.05
CA SER A 183 19.02 -20.13 6.80
C SER A 183 19.81 -20.92 5.77
N SER A 184 19.36 -22.14 5.43
CA SER A 184 19.98 -22.96 4.38
C SER A 184 19.72 -22.41 2.97
N LEU A 185 18.61 -21.68 2.78
CA LEU A 185 18.19 -21.11 1.51
C LEU A 185 18.40 -19.60 1.48
N ILE A 186 18.14 -18.93 2.60
CA ILE A 186 18.12 -17.47 2.72
C ILE A 186 19.35 -17.01 3.50
N ALA A 187 19.98 -15.95 3.01
CA ALA A 187 21.17 -15.33 3.60
C ALA A 187 20.82 -14.36 4.73
#